data_AF-A0A072V2C1-F1
#
_entry.id   AF-A0A072V2C1-F1
#
_cell.length_a   1.000
_cell.length_b   1.000
_cell.length_c   1.000
_cell.angle_alpha   90.00
_cell.angle_beta   90.00
_cell.angle_gamma   90.00
#
_symmetry.space_group_name_H-M   'P 1'
#
loop_
_entity.id
_entity.type
_entity.pdbx_description
1 polymer ?
#
loop_
_entity_poly.entity_id
_entity_poly.type
_entity_poly.pdbx_seq_one_letter_code
_entity_poly.pdbx_strand_id
1 'polypeptide(L)'
;MDEKISCLIGLQTRSNFYKVEAGLIALLRNCLESETENSKSILSCCIDHFQSLNSEDAGWGCGWRNIQMLSSHLLAQRPEAREVLFGGSGFVPDILSLQRWLEIAWEKGFDAPGAAQLDHAVYGSKKWIGTTECSALLRSFALRARIVDFGPKESQSVVGISVDNTVDKTRNDKMANSKVKSEAYQVLMDFVWNYFSDENSIQFGQQHVVICEKT
;
A
#
# COMPACT_ATOMS: atom_id res chain seq x y z
N MET A 1 -0.81 20.28 -20.30
CA MET A 1 -0.61 19.87 -18.90
C MET A 1 -1.11 21.02 -18.04
N ASP A 2 -1.91 20.76 -17.02
CA ASP A 2 -2.42 21.79 -16.10
C ASP A 2 -1.23 22.53 -15.45
N GLU A 3 -1.26 23.87 -15.38
CA GLU A 3 -0.17 24.68 -14.79
C GLU A 3 0.16 24.25 -13.36
N LYS A 4 -0.84 23.83 -12.57
CA LYS A 4 -0.63 23.30 -11.22
C LYS A 4 0.21 22.03 -11.24
N ILE A 5 -0.06 21.12 -12.18
CA ILE A 5 0.67 19.85 -12.33
C ILE A 5 2.11 20.13 -12.77
N SER A 6 2.31 21.02 -13.75
CA SER A 6 3.66 21.41 -14.19
C SER A 6 4.47 22.05 -13.06
N CYS A 7 3.84 22.89 -12.25
CA CYS A 7 4.45 23.49 -11.07
C CYS A 7 4.83 22.44 -10.02
N LEU A 8 3.92 21.52 -9.68
CA LEU A 8 4.20 20.43 -8.75
C LEU A 8 5.35 19.55 -9.23
N ILE A 9 5.41 19.24 -10.53
CA ILE A 9 6.49 18.43 -11.10
C ILE A 9 7.85 19.11 -10.91
N GLY A 10 7.92 20.44 -11.07
CA GLY A 10 9.15 21.21 -10.89
C GLY A 10 9.55 21.43 -9.43
N LEU A 11 8.61 21.37 -8.49
CA LEU A 11 8.83 21.68 -7.07
C LEU A 11 8.88 20.44 -6.16
N GLN A 12 8.35 19.30 -6.60
CA GLN A 12 8.35 18.08 -5.79
C GLN A 12 9.78 17.64 -5.45
N THR A 13 9.96 17.20 -4.21
CA THR A 13 11.28 16.79 -3.70
C THR A 13 11.37 15.26 -3.63
N ARG A 14 12.51 14.70 -4.02
CA ARG A 14 12.80 13.27 -3.86
C ARG A 14 12.82 12.92 -2.38
N SER A 15 12.07 11.91 -1.98
CA SER A 15 12.13 11.41 -0.61
C SER A 15 13.40 10.61 -0.39
N ASN A 16 14.00 10.80 0.79
CA ASN A 16 15.17 10.07 1.22
C ASN A 16 14.76 8.80 1.98
N PHE A 17 15.58 7.76 1.84
CA PHE A 17 15.46 6.52 2.59
C PHE A 17 16.85 6.00 2.94
N TYR A 18 16.91 5.10 3.91
CA TYR A 18 18.17 4.44 4.25
C TYR A 18 18.47 3.35 3.21
N LYS A 19 19.53 3.55 2.43
CA LYS A 19 19.96 2.57 1.43
C LYS A 19 20.75 1.45 2.10
N VAL A 20 20.18 0.24 2.09
CA VAL A 20 20.86 -0.97 2.56
C VAL A 20 21.95 -1.35 1.57
N GLU A 21 23.17 -1.56 2.05
CA GLU A 21 24.29 -2.06 1.25
C GLU A 21 23.95 -3.45 0.69
N ALA A 22 24.28 -3.70 -0.59
CA ALA A 22 23.83 -4.86 -1.38
C ALA A 22 22.30 -5.00 -1.62
N GLY A 23 21.47 -4.17 -0.99
CA GLY A 23 20.01 -4.09 -1.21
C GLY A 23 19.20 -4.91 -0.19
N LEU A 24 18.08 -4.34 0.27
CA LEU A 24 17.24 -4.91 1.33
C LEU A 24 16.70 -6.30 0.97
N ILE A 25 16.17 -6.46 -0.24
CA ILE A 25 15.61 -7.75 -0.69
C ILE A 25 16.71 -8.81 -0.84
N ALA A 26 17.90 -8.43 -1.28
CA ALA A 26 19.04 -9.34 -1.36
C ALA A 26 19.52 -9.80 0.02
N LEU A 27 19.56 -8.88 0.99
CA LEU A 27 19.87 -9.22 2.38
C LEU A 27 18.82 -10.21 2.95
N LEU A 28 17.53 -9.92 2.77
CA LEU A 28 16.44 -10.78 3.22
C LEU A 28 16.49 -12.16 2.56
N ARG A 29 16.77 -12.21 1.25
CA ARG A 29 16.96 -13.46 0.51
C ARG A 29 18.08 -14.30 1.11
N ASN A 30 19.25 -13.71 1.37
CA ASN A 30 20.38 -14.42 1.94
C ASN A 30 20.07 -14.98 3.34
N CYS A 31 19.32 -14.23 4.16
CA CYS A 31 18.86 -14.72 5.45
C CYS A 31 17.95 -15.94 5.30
N LEU A 32 16.93 -15.86 4.45
CA LEU A 32 15.98 -16.96 4.23
C LEU A 32 16.65 -18.18 3.60
N GLU A 33 17.61 -17.99 2.69
CA GLU A 33 18.39 -19.07 2.09
C GLU A 33 19.32 -19.78 3.09
N SER A 34 19.68 -19.11 4.18
CA SER A 34 20.51 -19.70 5.25
C SER A 34 19.73 -20.54 6.27
N GLU A 35 18.40 -20.47 6.24
CA GLU A 35 17.55 -21.24 7.14
C GLU A 35 17.59 -22.74 6.77
N THR A 36 17.59 -23.60 7.79
CA THR A 36 17.64 -25.06 7.63
C THR A 36 16.25 -25.69 7.49
N GLU A 37 15.19 -24.89 7.66
CA GLU A 37 13.81 -25.32 7.53
C GLU A 37 13.43 -25.49 6.06
N ASN A 38 12.64 -26.53 5.75
CA ASN A 38 12.11 -26.76 4.40
C ASN A 38 10.86 -25.89 4.15
N SER A 39 10.99 -24.57 4.32
CA SER A 39 9.93 -23.60 4.10
C SER A 39 10.10 -22.95 2.73
N LYS A 40 8.99 -22.73 2.01
CA LYS A 40 9.01 -21.99 0.73
C LYS A 40 8.71 -20.52 1.00
N SER A 41 9.63 -19.65 0.61
CA SER A 41 9.48 -18.19 0.74
C SER A 41 9.37 -17.52 -0.62
N ILE A 42 8.52 -16.49 -0.73
CA ILE A 42 8.39 -15.68 -1.94
C ILE A 42 8.61 -14.22 -1.55
N LEU A 43 9.53 -13.55 -2.24
CA LEU A 43 9.89 -12.15 -2.00
C LEU A 43 9.53 -11.29 -3.22
N SER A 44 8.98 -10.11 -2.99
CA SER A 44 8.91 -9.08 -4.03
C SER A 44 10.32 -8.58 -4.37
N CYS A 45 10.64 -8.45 -5.65
CA CYS A 45 12.02 -8.34 -6.14
C CYS A 45 12.78 -7.06 -5.77
N CYS A 46 12.10 -5.92 -5.65
CA CYS A 46 12.74 -4.66 -5.27
C CYS A 46 11.77 -3.72 -4.58
N ILE A 47 12.11 -3.32 -3.36
CA ILE A 47 11.41 -2.32 -2.56
C ILE A 47 12.47 -1.54 -1.78
N ASP A 48 12.38 -0.22 -1.81
CA ASP A 48 13.11 0.65 -0.90
C ASP A 48 12.27 0.89 0.35
N HIS A 49 12.88 0.76 1.53
CA HIS A 49 12.18 0.95 2.81
C HIS A 49 12.19 2.41 3.24
N PHE A 50 11.01 3.03 3.23
CA PHE A 50 10.79 4.40 3.72
C PHE A 50 10.24 4.33 5.15
N GLN A 51 11.07 4.73 6.12
CA GLN A 51 10.66 4.79 7.52
C GLN A 51 10.06 6.15 7.88
N SER A 52 9.19 6.16 8.90
CA SER A 52 8.77 7.42 9.52
C SER A 52 9.92 8.12 10.24
N LEU A 53 9.91 9.44 10.17
CA LEU A 53 10.88 10.31 10.82
C LEU A 53 10.21 11.00 12.02
N ASN A 54 10.85 10.94 13.18
CA ASN A 54 10.34 11.55 14.42
C ASN A 54 10.02 13.05 14.27
N SER A 55 10.78 13.75 13.44
CA SER A 55 10.61 15.18 13.17
C SER A 55 9.50 15.52 12.17
N GLU A 56 9.04 14.56 11.38
CA GLU A 56 8.13 14.82 10.25
C GLU A 56 6.78 14.13 10.45
N ASP A 57 6.80 12.80 10.52
CA ASP A 57 5.63 11.97 10.25
C ASP A 57 5.37 10.87 11.28
N ALA A 58 6.15 10.81 12.36
CA ALA A 58 5.91 9.87 13.45
C ALA A 58 4.49 10.03 14.04
N GLY A 59 3.79 8.90 14.16
CA GLY A 59 2.42 8.82 14.67
C GLY A 59 1.32 9.06 13.63
N TRP A 60 1.64 9.40 12.37
CA TRP A 60 0.61 9.65 11.35
C TRP A 60 0.99 9.32 9.91
N GLY A 61 2.29 9.17 9.63
CA GLY A 61 2.85 9.04 8.29
C GLY A 61 2.78 7.67 7.64
N CYS A 62 2.36 6.62 8.36
CA CYS A 62 2.53 5.23 7.91
C CYS A 62 1.87 4.94 6.56
N GLY A 63 0.68 5.47 6.30
CA GLY A 63 0.00 5.32 5.01
C GLY A 63 0.79 5.98 3.87
N TRP A 64 1.38 7.15 4.11
CA TRP A 64 2.22 7.85 3.14
C TRP A 64 3.53 7.11 2.87
N ARG A 65 4.19 6.59 3.92
CA ARG A 65 5.40 5.77 3.79
C ARG A 65 5.14 4.46 3.04
N ASN A 66 3.97 3.84 3.25
CA ASN A 66 3.56 2.66 2.47
C ASN A 66 3.37 2.99 0.98
N ILE A 67 2.79 4.15 0.64
CA ILE A 67 2.72 4.62 -0.75
C ILE A 67 4.13 4.80 -1.33
N GLN A 68 5.07 5.35 -0.56
CA GLN A 68 6.46 5.52 -1.00
C GLN A 68 7.13 4.17 -1.31
N MET A 69 7.01 3.20 -0.41
CA MET A 69 7.54 1.84 -0.60
C MET A 69 6.92 1.17 -1.84
N LEU A 70 5.60 1.22 -1.99
CA LEU A 70 4.89 0.67 -3.14
C LEU A 70 5.33 1.34 -4.45
N SER A 71 5.46 2.66 -4.43
CA SER A 71 5.89 3.44 -5.59
C SER A 71 7.34 3.15 -5.98
N SER A 72 8.23 2.88 -5.02
CA SER A 72 9.62 2.52 -5.29
C SER A 72 9.72 1.26 -6.15
N HIS A 73 8.91 0.24 -5.82
CA HIS A 73 8.81 -0.96 -6.62
C HIS A 73 8.27 -0.68 -8.01
N LEU A 74 7.14 0.04 -8.10
CA LEU A 74 6.50 0.34 -9.38
C LEU A 74 7.44 1.11 -10.32
N LEU A 75 8.16 2.11 -9.81
CA LEU A 75 9.13 2.87 -10.58
C LEU A 75 10.32 2.01 -11.05
N ALA A 76 10.70 0.99 -10.28
CA ALA A 76 11.82 0.11 -10.60
C ALA A 76 11.44 -0.99 -11.60
N GLN A 77 10.23 -1.56 -11.51
CA GLN A 77 9.83 -2.76 -12.27
C GLN A 77 8.90 -2.49 -13.45
N ARG A 78 8.17 -1.37 -13.45
CA ARG A 78 7.11 -1.13 -14.43
C ARG A 78 7.43 0.11 -15.26
N PRO A 79 8.00 -0.04 -16.47
CA PRO A 79 8.31 1.08 -17.35
C PRO A 79 7.11 2.02 -17.56
N GLU A 80 5.92 1.45 -17.75
CA GLU A 80 4.69 2.22 -17.93
C GLU A 80 4.32 3.04 -16.68
N ALA A 81 4.64 2.55 -15.48
CA ALA A 81 4.44 3.31 -14.24
C ALA A 81 5.50 4.40 -14.09
N ARG A 82 6.75 4.12 -14.47
CA ARG A 82 7.85 5.09 -14.42
C ARG A 82 7.62 6.30 -15.31
N GLU A 83 6.96 6.12 -16.44
CA GLU A 83 6.62 7.21 -17.37
C GLU A 83 5.55 8.17 -16.83
N VAL A 84 4.63 7.68 -16.00
CA VAL A 84 3.44 8.44 -15.59
C VAL A 84 3.45 8.86 -14.12
N LEU A 85 3.98 8.04 -13.22
CA LEU A 85 3.96 8.30 -11.78
C LEU A 85 4.66 9.62 -11.47
N PHE A 86 3.96 10.45 -10.70
CA PHE A 86 4.46 11.75 -10.23
C PHE A 86 4.97 12.64 -11.37
N GLY A 87 4.29 12.56 -12.52
CA GLY A 87 4.63 13.34 -13.71
C GLY A 87 5.91 12.87 -14.41
N GLY A 88 6.25 11.58 -14.30
CA GLY A 88 7.42 11.00 -14.96
C GLY A 88 8.74 11.46 -14.35
N SER A 89 8.74 11.86 -13.08
CA SER A 89 9.94 12.36 -12.38
C SER A 89 11.04 11.30 -12.21
N GLY A 90 10.67 10.01 -12.30
CA GLY A 90 11.57 8.89 -12.12
C GLY A 90 12.02 8.71 -10.66
N PHE A 91 11.29 9.28 -9.69
CA PHE A 91 11.59 9.11 -8.27
C PHE A 91 10.35 9.16 -7.39
N VAL A 92 10.48 8.58 -6.19
CA VAL A 92 9.45 8.64 -5.15
C VAL A 92 9.51 10.01 -4.46
N PRO A 93 8.44 10.81 -4.47
CA PRO A 93 8.44 12.14 -3.88
C PRO A 93 8.18 12.10 -2.37
N ASP A 94 8.44 13.22 -1.70
CA ASP A 94 8.17 13.42 -0.27
C ASP A 94 6.67 13.45 0.08
N ILE A 95 6.34 13.40 1.37
CA ILE A 95 4.95 13.33 1.85
C ILE A 95 4.15 14.56 1.42
N LEU A 96 4.74 15.75 1.46
CA LEU A 96 4.05 16.99 1.05
C LEU A 96 3.66 16.95 -0.43
N SER A 97 4.53 16.44 -1.29
CA SER A 97 4.22 16.25 -2.70
C SER A 97 3.18 15.16 -2.92
N LEU A 98 3.23 14.05 -2.17
CA LEU A 98 2.19 13.01 -2.23
C LEU A 98 0.82 13.53 -1.82
N GLN A 99 0.75 14.39 -0.80
CA GLN A 99 -0.50 15.06 -0.41
C GLN A 99 -1.06 15.90 -1.56
N ARG A 100 -0.22 16.66 -2.27
CA ARG A 100 -0.66 17.42 -3.46
C ARG A 100 -1.12 16.52 -4.59
N TRP A 101 -0.41 15.44 -4.86
CA TRP A 101 -0.83 14.48 -5.88
C TRP A 101 -2.18 13.83 -5.54
N LEU A 102 -2.45 13.57 -4.26
CA LEU A 102 -3.76 13.07 -3.81
C LEU A 102 -4.86 14.11 -3.97
N GLU A 103 -4.63 15.37 -3.61
CA GLU A 103 -5.59 16.46 -3.84
C GLU A 103 -5.92 16.61 -5.33
N ILE A 104 -4.91 16.53 -6.20
CA ILE A 104 -5.11 16.53 -7.66
C ILE A 104 -5.92 15.30 -8.13
N ALA A 105 -5.71 14.13 -7.53
CA ALA A 105 -6.52 12.96 -7.81
C ALA A 105 -8.00 13.20 -7.45
N TRP A 106 -8.26 13.82 -6.31
CA TRP A 106 -9.62 14.20 -5.90
C TRP A 106 -10.25 15.25 -6.82
N GLU A 107 -9.49 16.28 -7.23
CA GLU A 107 -9.94 17.28 -8.22
C GLU A 107 -10.34 16.61 -9.56
N LYS A 108 -9.68 15.51 -9.93
CA LYS A 108 -10.01 14.69 -11.11
C LYS A 108 -11.17 13.71 -10.90
N GLY A 109 -11.80 13.71 -9.73
CA GLY A 109 -12.98 12.89 -9.42
C GLY A 109 -12.66 11.48 -8.92
N PHE A 110 -11.41 11.17 -8.59
CA PHE A 110 -11.07 9.90 -7.93
C PHE A 110 -11.50 9.96 -6.46
N ASP A 111 -12.16 8.91 -5.96
CA ASP A 111 -12.52 8.73 -4.55
C ASP A 111 -13.17 9.95 -3.87
N ALA A 112 -14.26 10.45 -4.46
CA ALA A 112 -15.03 11.55 -3.89
C ALA A 112 -15.48 11.31 -2.43
N PRO A 113 -15.89 10.08 -2.01
CA PRO A 113 -16.17 9.80 -0.60
C PRO A 113 -14.95 9.96 0.32
N GLY A 114 -13.79 9.42 -0.05
CA GLY A 114 -12.55 9.58 0.73
C GLY A 114 -12.09 11.05 0.80
N ALA A 115 -12.23 11.78 -0.32
CA ALA A 115 -11.98 13.22 -0.35
C ALA A 115 -12.87 13.98 0.66
N ALA A 116 -14.17 13.71 0.67
CA ALA A 116 -15.12 14.34 1.58
C ALA A 116 -14.83 14.00 3.06
N GLN A 117 -14.43 12.75 3.36
CA GLN A 117 -14.01 12.33 4.70
C GLN A 117 -12.78 13.08 5.22
N LEU A 118 -11.95 13.58 4.30
CA LEU A 118 -10.72 14.32 4.60
C LEU A 118 -10.85 15.81 4.23
N ASP A 119 -12.06 16.36 4.22
CA ASP A 119 -12.36 17.78 3.94
C ASP A 119 -11.79 18.30 2.61
N HIS A 120 -11.55 17.42 1.64
CA HIS A 120 -10.89 17.70 0.36
C HIS A 120 -9.50 18.34 0.51
N ALA A 121 -8.86 18.24 1.67
CA ALA A 121 -7.61 18.93 1.97
C ALA A 121 -6.72 18.09 2.89
N VAL A 122 -5.55 17.69 2.37
CA VAL A 122 -4.53 16.94 3.11
C VAL A 122 -3.16 17.60 3.09
N TYR A 123 -2.90 18.52 2.17
CA TYR A 123 -1.62 19.18 2.07
C TYR A 123 -1.28 19.99 3.31
N GLY A 124 -0.07 19.76 3.84
CA GLY A 124 0.41 20.39 5.06
C GLY A 124 -0.28 19.90 6.34
N SER A 125 -1.21 18.94 6.22
CA SER A 125 -1.89 18.33 7.36
C SER A 125 -1.15 17.09 7.86
N LYS A 126 -1.53 16.63 9.06
CA LYS A 126 -1.09 15.34 9.64
C LYS A 126 -2.17 14.26 9.53
N LYS A 127 -3.05 14.35 8.52
CA LYS A 127 -4.17 13.43 8.34
C LYS A 127 -3.64 12.02 8.02
N TRP A 128 -4.24 11.04 8.68
CA TRP A 128 -4.05 9.63 8.36
C TRP A 128 -4.74 9.33 7.03
N ILE A 129 -4.15 8.42 6.28
CA ILE A 129 -4.72 7.89 5.05
C ILE A 129 -4.69 6.36 5.10
N GLY A 130 -5.54 5.74 4.30
CA GLY A 130 -5.65 4.31 4.17
C GLY A 130 -5.50 3.81 2.74
N THR A 131 -6.02 2.62 2.52
CA THR A 131 -5.93 1.91 1.24
C THR A 131 -6.72 2.61 0.14
N THR A 132 -7.79 3.33 0.47
CA THR A 132 -8.64 4.11 -0.45
C THR A 132 -7.85 5.24 -1.10
N GLU A 133 -7.16 6.06 -0.32
CA GLU A 133 -6.35 7.17 -0.82
C GLU A 133 -5.15 6.67 -1.66
N CYS A 134 -4.49 5.59 -1.23
CA CYS A 134 -3.45 4.94 -2.02
C CYS A 134 -3.98 4.48 -3.39
N SER A 135 -5.15 3.83 -3.40
CA SER A 135 -5.76 3.37 -4.64
C SER A 135 -6.20 4.52 -5.55
N ALA A 136 -6.78 5.58 -4.97
CA ALA A 136 -7.18 6.79 -5.69
C ALA A 136 -5.97 7.46 -6.36
N LEU A 137 -4.88 7.61 -5.60
CA LEU A 137 -3.62 8.17 -6.09
C LEU A 137 -3.09 7.37 -7.28
N LEU A 138 -2.90 6.06 -7.14
CA LEU A 138 -2.37 5.21 -8.23
C LEU A 138 -3.27 5.21 -9.47
N ARG A 139 -4.59 5.11 -9.27
CA ARG A 139 -5.58 5.13 -10.37
C ARG A 139 -5.58 6.46 -11.11
N SER A 140 -5.29 7.58 -10.43
CA SER A 140 -5.17 8.90 -11.07
C SER A 140 -4.02 9.01 -12.07
N PHE A 141 -3.03 8.12 -11.96
CA PHE A 141 -1.93 7.93 -12.92
C PHE A 141 -2.21 6.79 -13.92
N ALA A 142 -3.47 6.38 -14.08
CA ALA A 142 -3.90 5.29 -14.94
C ALA A 142 -3.31 3.91 -14.58
N LEU A 143 -2.84 3.73 -13.34
CA LEU A 143 -2.41 2.41 -12.86
C LEU A 143 -3.59 1.61 -12.33
N ARG A 144 -3.61 0.31 -12.66
CA ARG A 144 -4.58 -0.63 -12.09
C ARG A 144 -4.23 -0.89 -10.62
N ALA A 145 -5.14 -0.51 -9.72
CA ALA A 145 -5.08 -0.84 -8.30
C ALA A 145 -6.44 -1.43 -7.87
N ARG A 146 -6.42 -2.48 -7.03
CA ARG A 146 -7.61 -3.13 -6.49
C ARG A 146 -7.51 -3.20 -4.97
N ILE A 147 -8.56 -2.76 -4.29
CA ILE A 147 -8.71 -2.90 -2.85
C ILE A 147 -9.45 -4.22 -2.60
N VAL A 148 -8.98 -5.00 -1.65
CA VAL A 148 -9.65 -6.20 -1.16
C VAL A 148 -9.85 -6.03 0.34
N ASP A 149 -11.09 -6.13 0.79
CA ASP A 149 -11.47 -6.05 2.19
C ASP A 149 -11.69 -7.46 2.75
N PHE A 150 -11.08 -7.74 3.90
CA PHE A 150 -11.16 -9.01 4.62
C PHE A 150 -12.00 -8.90 5.90
N GLY A 151 -12.86 -7.89 5.98
CA GLY A 151 -13.82 -7.71 7.07
C GLY A 151 -14.89 -8.82 7.15
N PRO A 152 -15.58 -8.93 8.29
CA PRO A 152 -16.70 -9.86 8.44
C PRO A 152 -17.79 -9.57 7.39
N LYS A 153 -18.42 -10.63 6.87
CA LYS A 153 -19.42 -10.54 5.78
C LYS A 153 -20.62 -9.63 6.09
N GLU A 154 -20.88 -9.34 7.37
CA GLU A 154 -21.98 -8.51 7.86
C GLU A 154 -21.79 -7.01 7.59
N SER A 155 -20.60 -6.57 7.20
CA SER A 155 -20.32 -5.16 6.85
C SER A 155 -20.87 -4.75 5.47
N GLN A 156 -21.49 -5.65 4.71
CA GLN A 156 -22.22 -5.32 3.49
C GLN A 156 -23.69 -4.99 3.78
N SER A 157 -23.95 -3.91 4.55
CA SER A 157 -25.29 -3.29 4.64
C SER A 157 -25.16 -1.82 4.19
N VAL A 158 -25.47 -1.56 2.92
CA VAL A 158 -26.72 -0.90 2.47
C VAL A 158 -26.89 0.52 3.04
N VAL A 159 -26.87 1.47 2.10
CA VAL A 159 -27.39 2.83 2.26
C VAL A 159 -28.77 2.82 2.94
N GLY A 160 -28.88 3.44 4.12
CA GLY A 160 -30.14 3.99 4.63
C GLY A 160 -30.80 3.27 5.82
N ILE A 161 -31.12 4.10 6.83
CA ILE A 161 -32.17 3.98 7.86
C ILE A 161 -31.90 3.10 9.11
N SER A 162 -31.36 3.77 10.13
CA SER A 162 -31.90 4.04 11.49
C SER A 162 -32.65 2.99 12.37
N VAL A 163 -32.23 3.00 13.65
CA VAL A 163 -32.94 2.81 14.96
C VAL A 163 -33.04 1.42 15.63
N ASP A 164 -32.32 1.33 16.77
CA ASP A 164 -32.52 0.66 18.09
C ASP A 164 -32.96 -0.81 18.24
N ASN A 165 -32.16 -1.61 18.94
CA ASN A 165 -32.34 -1.84 20.40
C ASN A 165 -31.33 -2.90 20.94
N THR A 166 -30.82 -2.61 22.13
CA THR A 166 -29.90 -3.41 22.96
C THR A 166 -30.52 -4.69 23.51
N VAL A 167 -29.85 -5.85 23.41
CA VAL A 167 -29.97 -6.95 24.39
C VAL A 167 -28.62 -7.70 24.57
N ASP A 168 -28.29 -7.90 25.85
CA ASP A 168 -27.13 -8.51 26.50
C ASP A 168 -26.70 -9.91 25.99
N LYS A 169 -25.40 -10.11 25.70
CA LYS A 169 -24.83 -11.45 25.33
C LYS A 169 -23.33 -11.62 25.62
N THR A 170 -22.86 -11.13 26.75
CA THR A 170 -21.42 -10.88 27.02
C THR A 170 -20.52 -12.10 27.31
N ARG A 171 -20.84 -13.33 26.86
CA ARG A 171 -19.95 -14.51 27.03
C ARG A 171 -19.73 -15.38 25.79
N ASN A 172 -20.62 -15.40 24.80
CA ASN A 172 -20.44 -16.17 23.56
C ASN A 172 -19.72 -15.40 22.44
N ASP A 173 -19.69 -14.06 22.52
CA ASP A 173 -19.11 -13.23 21.47
C ASP A 173 -17.59 -13.33 21.39
N LYS A 174 -16.88 -13.61 22.49
CA LYS A 174 -15.41 -13.69 22.48
C LYS A 174 -14.89 -14.89 21.69
N MET A 175 -15.56 -16.04 21.81
CA MET A 175 -15.14 -17.28 21.14
C MET A 175 -15.59 -17.30 19.67
N ALA A 176 -16.75 -16.71 19.37
CA ALA A 176 -17.19 -16.47 18.00
C ALA A 176 -16.27 -15.45 17.28
N ASN A 177 -15.94 -14.34 17.94
CA ASN A 177 -15.05 -13.31 17.40
C ASN A 177 -13.62 -13.82 17.20
N SER A 178 -13.09 -14.67 18.10
CA SER A 178 -11.76 -15.27 17.91
C SER A 178 -11.73 -16.24 16.72
N LYS A 179 -12.81 -17.02 16.54
CA LYS A 179 -12.95 -17.94 15.39
C LYS A 179 -13.08 -17.17 14.07
N VAL A 180 -13.94 -16.15 14.01
CA VAL A 180 -14.12 -15.30 12.82
C VAL A 180 -12.82 -14.56 12.47
N LYS A 181 -12.08 -14.07 13.47
CA LYS A 181 -10.77 -13.44 13.26
C LYS A 181 -9.72 -14.42 12.71
N SER A 182 -9.72 -15.66 13.17
CA SER A 182 -8.84 -16.72 12.66
C SER A 182 -9.18 -17.09 11.21
N GLU A 183 -10.46 -17.15 10.86
CA GLU A 183 -10.92 -17.44 9.50
C GLU A 183 -10.56 -16.29 8.53
N ALA A 184 -10.80 -15.03 8.90
CA ALA A 184 -10.41 -13.87 8.09
C ALA A 184 -8.90 -13.79 7.87
N TYR A 185 -8.10 -14.11 8.89
CA TYR A 185 -6.65 -14.18 8.78
C TYR A 185 -6.20 -15.26 7.80
N GLN A 186 -6.82 -16.44 7.84
CA GLN A 186 -6.50 -17.51 6.89
C GLN A 186 -6.84 -17.10 5.45
N VAL A 187 -7.99 -16.47 5.24
CA VAL A 187 -8.39 -15.98 3.90
C VAL A 187 -7.41 -14.91 3.38
N LEU A 188 -6.94 -14.01 4.25
CA LEU A 188 -5.89 -13.05 3.89
C LEU A 188 -4.60 -13.76 3.49
N MET A 189 -4.15 -14.74 4.28
CA MET A 189 -2.92 -15.48 3.99
C MET A 189 -3.02 -16.25 2.68
N ASP A 190 -4.13 -16.94 2.44
CA ASP A 190 -4.38 -17.66 1.19
C ASP A 190 -4.42 -16.70 -0.01
N PHE A 191 -5.05 -15.53 0.15
CA PHE A 191 -5.07 -14.50 -0.90
C PHE A 191 -3.67 -14.01 -1.23
N VAL A 192 -2.86 -13.67 -0.22
CA VAL A 192 -1.48 -13.18 -0.42
C VAL A 192 -0.62 -14.28 -1.04
N TRP A 193 -0.70 -15.51 -0.55
CA TRP A 193 0.04 -16.64 -1.09
C TRP A 193 -0.29 -16.88 -2.56
N ASN A 194 -1.57 -16.93 -2.91
CA ASN A 194 -2.02 -17.13 -4.29
C ASN A 194 -1.63 -15.97 -5.20
N TYR A 195 -1.65 -14.73 -4.69
CA TYR A 195 -1.21 -13.57 -5.45
C TYR A 195 0.26 -13.68 -5.85
N PHE A 196 1.16 -14.06 -4.92
CA PHE A 196 2.60 -14.13 -5.19
C PHE A 196 3.08 -15.44 -5.81
N SER A 197 2.34 -16.55 -5.65
CA SER A 197 2.75 -17.90 -6.13
C SER A 197 2.47 -18.19 -7.60
N ASP A 198 1.76 -17.30 -8.29
CA ASP A 198 1.36 -17.43 -9.70
C ASP A 198 2.55 -17.50 -10.69
N GLU A 199 2.36 -18.16 -11.83
CA GLU A 199 3.35 -18.97 -12.59
C GLU A 199 4.58 -18.27 -13.23
N ASN A 200 4.84 -16.99 -13.01
CA ASN A 200 6.00 -16.29 -13.61
C ASN A 200 7.27 -16.31 -12.74
N SER A 201 7.32 -17.15 -11.71
CA SER A 201 8.47 -17.24 -10.82
C SER A 201 9.58 -18.10 -11.46
N ILE A 202 10.60 -17.44 -12.02
CA ILE A 202 11.76 -18.09 -12.63
C ILE A 202 12.52 -18.88 -11.54
N GLN A 203 12.47 -20.21 -11.63
CA GLN A 203 13.29 -21.08 -10.80
C GLN A 203 14.69 -21.21 -11.39
N PHE A 204 15.70 -20.70 -10.69
CA PHE A 204 17.09 -21.12 -10.91
C PHE A 204 17.54 -21.98 -9.72
N GLY A 205 17.52 -23.31 -9.90
CA GLY A 205 18.06 -24.27 -8.94
C GLY A 205 17.13 -24.69 -7.79
N GLN A 206 17.67 -25.51 -6.87
CA GLN A 206 17.00 -26.02 -5.66
C GLN A 206 16.79 -24.94 -4.58
N GLN A 207 16.49 -23.70 -4.96
CA GLN A 207 16.30 -22.61 -4.00
C GLN A 207 14.85 -22.59 -3.48
N HIS A 208 14.70 -22.67 -2.16
CA HIS A 208 13.41 -22.55 -1.46
C HIS A 208 12.91 -21.10 -1.35
N VAL A 209 13.72 -20.13 -1.78
CA VAL A 209 13.37 -18.71 -1.86
C VAL A 209 13.17 -18.30 -3.31
N VAL A 210 11.98 -17.79 -3.62
CA VAL A 210 11.57 -17.36 -4.95
C VAL A 210 11.46 -15.83 -5.00
N ILE A 211 12.01 -15.21 -6.03
CA ILE A 211 11.84 -13.78 -6.30
C ILE A 211 10.67 -13.59 -7.27
N CYS A 212 9.74 -12.71 -6.92
CA CYS A 212 8.55 -12.38 -7.68
C CYS A 212 8.57 -10.91 -8.10
N GLU A 213 8.23 -10.64 -9.36
CA GLU A 213 8.14 -9.28 -9.92
C GLU A 213 6.85 -8.56 -9.54
N LYS A 214 5.93 -9.23 -8.82
CA LYS A 214 4.69 -8.63 -8.37
C LYS A 214 4.94 -7.64 -7.23
N THR A 215 4.10 -6.59 -7.24
CA THR A 215 4.00 -5.58 -6.18
C THR A 215 2.98 -5.99 -5.15
#